data_AF-A0A8X8C3R6-F1
#
_entry.id   AF-A0A8X8C3R6-F1
#
_cell.length_a   1.000
_cell.length_b   1.000
_cell.length_c   1.000
_cell.angle_alpha   90.00
_cell.angle_beta   90.00
_cell.angle_gamma   90.00
#
_symmetry.space_group_name_H-M   'P 1'
#
loop_
_entity.id
_entity.type
_entity.pdbx_description
1 polymer ?
#
loop_
_entity_poly.entity_id
_entity_poly.type
_entity_poly.pdbx_seq_one_letter_code
_entity_poly.pdbx_strand_id
1 'polypeptide(L)'
;MALRSLVCRKSLGLASSSSFKLHFRGLQTFSLPDLPYDYGALEPAISGEIMQLHHQKHHQTYVTNYNKAVEQLHHAMEKGDSSAVVKLQSAIKFNGGGHVNHSIFWKNLSPVSERGGESPHGNLGWAIDEHFGSLDALIQKMSTEGAALQGSGWVWFGLDKESKKLVVETTANQDPLVTKGPLVPLLGIDVWEHAYYLQYKNARPDYLKNIWKVMNWKYAGEVYDKEHS
;
A
#
# COMPACT_ATOMS: atom_id res chain seq x y z
N MET A 1 -36.08 -12.69 -76.85
CA MET A 1 -35.75 -11.76 -75.75
C MET A 1 -35.10 -12.58 -74.65
N ALA A 2 -33.77 -12.65 -74.55
CA ALA A 2 -32.90 -11.75 -73.77
C ALA A 2 -33.36 -11.69 -72.29
N LEU A 3 -32.57 -12.03 -71.26
CA LEU A 3 -31.18 -11.62 -70.97
C LEU A 3 -30.40 -12.68 -70.16
N ARG A 4 -29.08 -12.68 -70.38
CA ARG A 4 -28.03 -13.20 -69.48
C ARG A 4 -27.75 -12.19 -68.35
N SER A 5 -27.41 -12.65 -67.16
CA SER A 5 -26.48 -12.00 -66.20
C SER A 5 -26.30 -12.91 -64.95
N LEU A 6 -25.12 -13.51 -64.79
CA LEU A 6 -23.96 -13.04 -63.99
C LEU A 6 -23.93 -13.65 -62.58
N VAL A 7 -23.11 -14.70 -62.48
CA VAL A 7 -22.53 -15.21 -61.24
C VAL A 7 -21.76 -14.09 -60.55
N CYS A 8 -22.00 -13.89 -59.25
CA CYS A 8 -21.07 -13.18 -58.38
C CYS A 8 -20.85 -14.02 -57.11
N ARG A 9 -19.72 -14.74 -57.09
CA ARG A 9 -19.13 -15.30 -55.87
C ARG A 9 -18.67 -14.11 -55.02
N LYS A 10 -19.32 -13.86 -53.89
CA LYS A 10 -18.71 -13.07 -52.81
C LYS A 10 -17.78 -14.01 -52.02
N SER A 11 -16.50 -13.84 -52.25
CA SER A 11 -15.45 -14.30 -51.35
C SER A 11 -15.65 -13.65 -49.97
N LEU A 12 -15.81 -14.47 -48.93
CA LEU A 12 -15.56 -14.00 -47.56
C LEU A 12 -14.05 -13.75 -47.45
N GLY A 13 -13.66 -12.48 -47.49
CA GLY A 13 -12.32 -12.07 -47.12
C GLY A 13 -12.09 -12.38 -45.65
N LEU A 14 -11.00 -13.10 -45.36
CA LEU A 14 -10.49 -13.26 -44.01
C LEU A 14 -10.26 -11.86 -43.42
N ALA A 15 -10.98 -11.53 -42.36
CA ALA A 15 -10.63 -10.40 -41.52
C ALA A 15 -9.23 -10.67 -40.96
N SER A 16 -8.28 -9.83 -41.38
CA SER A 16 -6.95 -9.72 -40.79
C SER A 16 -7.10 -9.61 -39.28
N SER A 17 -6.59 -10.62 -38.57
CA SER A 17 -6.38 -10.57 -37.13
C SER A 17 -5.33 -9.48 -36.88
N SER A 18 -5.79 -8.26 -36.64
CA SER A 18 -4.95 -7.17 -36.13
C SER A 18 -4.55 -7.55 -34.71
N SER A 19 -3.41 -8.24 -34.58
CA SER A 19 -2.74 -8.48 -33.31
C SER A 19 -2.47 -7.12 -32.68
N PHE A 20 -3.21 -6.79 -31.63
CA PHE A 20 -2.86 -5.69 -30.73
C PHE A 20 -1.51 -6.03 -30.11
N LYS A 21 -0.42 -5.57 -30.73
CA LYS A 21 0.88 -5.52 -30.07
C LYS A 21 0.79 -4.41 -29.03
N LEU A 22 0.43 -4.77 -27.79
CA LEU A 22 0.66 -3.91 -26.64
C LEU A 22 2.17 -3.62 -26.61
N HIS A 23 2.54 -2.40 -27.01
CA HIS A 23 3.90 -1.92 -26.80
C HIS A 23 4.01 -1.54 -25.33
N PHE A 24 4.37 -2.52 -24.50
CA PHE A 24 4.76 -2.26 -23.12
C PHE A 24 6.06 -1.45 -23.15
N ARG A 25 6.03 -0.24 -22.59
CA ARG A 25 7.25 0.51 -22.23
C ARG A 25 8.09 -0.38 -21.30
N GLY A 26 9.42 -0.33 -21.44
CA GLY A 26 10.36 -1.24 -20.77
C GLY A 26 10.06 -1.43 -19.27
N LEU A 27 10.29 -2.66 -18.80
CA LEU A 27 9.99 -3.11 -17.45
C LEU A 27 10.66 -2.17 -16.42
N GLN A 28 9.85 -1.43 -15.65
CA GLN A 28 10.37 -0.61 -14.56
C GLN A 28 10.63 -1.49 -13.34
N THR A 29 11.83 -1.37 -12.78
CA THR A 29 12.20 -1.99 -11.51
C THR A 29 12.04 -0.99 -10.37
N PHE A 30 11.72 -1.52 -9.19
CA PHE A 30 11.57 -0.78 -7.95
C PHE A 30 12.87 -0.85 -7.14
N SER A 31 13.17 0.19 -6.36
CA SER A 31 14.29 0.23 -5.42
C SER A 31 13.78 0.42 -4.00
N LEU A 32 14.60 0.03 -3.01
CA LEU A 32 14.34 0.35 -1.62
C LEU A 32 14.49 1.87 -1.44
N PRO A 33 13.44 2.60 -0.98
CA PRO A 33 13.57 4.03 -0.73
C PRO A 33 14.39 4.28 0.53
N ASP A 34 15.23 5.30 0.55
CA ASP A 34 15.90 5.71 1.79
C ASP A 34 14.87 6.17 2.83
N LEU A 35 15.19 5.95 4.12
CA LEU A 35 14.40 6.53 5.20
C LEU A 35 14.61 8.04 5.25
N PRO A 36 13.58 8.84 5.58
CA PRO A 36 13.71 10.29 5.70
C PRO A 36 14.42 10.72 7.01
N TYR A 37 14.90 9.77 7.81
CA TYR A 37 15.55 9.97 9.11
C TYR A 37 16.48 8.78 9.42
N ASP A 38 17.40 8.95 10.38
CA ASP A 38 18.30 7.89 10.84
C ASP A 38 17.54 6.74 11.54
N TYR A 39 18.09 5.52 11.51
CA TYR A 39 17.41 4.34 12.07
C TYR A 39 17.00 4.51 13.55
N GLY A 40 17.84 5.14 14.38
CA GLY A 40 17.54 5.39 15.80
C GLY A 40 16.70 6.64 16.08
N ALA A 41 16.31 7.42 15.06
CA ALA A 41 15.66 8.72 15.26
C ALA A 41 14.23 8.63 15.83
N LEU A 42 13.63 7.43 15.83
CA LEU A 42 12.29 7.18 16.38
C LEU A 42 12.32 6.66 17.83
N GLU A 43 13.49 6.57 18.45
CA GLU A 43 13.62 6.16 19.84
C GLU A 43 13.01 7.20 20.79
N PRO A 44 12.39 6.77 21.91
CA PRO A 44 12.28 5.38 22.38
C PRO A 44 11.06 4.62 21.84
N ALA A 45 10.24 5.22 20.97
CA ALA A 45 9.00 4.60 20.51
C ALA A 45 9.25 3.36 19.64
N ILE A 46 10.25 3.39 18.77
CA ILE A 46 10.71 2.24 17.98
C ILE A 46 12.23 2.23 18.00
N SER A 47 12.84 1.10 18.37
CA SER A 47 14.30 0.98 18.45
C SER A 47 14.98 1.05 17.09
N GLY A 48 16.21 1.56 17.06
CA GLY A 48 17.01 1.60 15.84
C GLY A 48 17.28 0.20 15.25
N GLU A 49 17.39 -0.82 16.10
CA GLU A 49 17.54 -2.22 15.67
C GLU A 49 16.33 -2.69 14.84
N ILE A 50 15.11 -2.42 15.33
CA ILE A 50 13.88 -2.74 14.58
C ILE A 50 13.89 -1.99 13.26
N MET A 51 14.11 -0.67 13.29
CA MET A 51 14.07 0.16 12.08
C MET A 51 15.07 -0.31 11.03
N GLN A 52 16.29 -0.68 11.44
CA GLN A 52 17.32 -1.18 10.52
C GLN A 52 16.94 -2.52 9.89
N LEU A 53 16.49 -3.49 10.69
CA LEU A 53 16.10 -4.81 10.17
C LEU A 53 14.83 -4.73 9.30
N HIS A 54 13.83 -3.98 9.76
CA HIS A 54 12.56 -3.80 9.08
C HIS A 54 12.76 -3.15 7.70
N HIS A 55 13.63 -2.15 7.63
CA HIS A 55 13.98 -1.49 6.37
C HIS A 55 14.90 -2.35 5.47
N GLN A 56 16.10 -2.69 5.95
CA GLN A 56 17.15 -3.29 5.12
C GLN A 56 16.93 -4.77 4.82
N LYS A 57 16.10 -5.48 5.60
CA LYS A 57 15.80 -6.91 5.38
C LYS A 57 14.38 -7.12 4.90
N HIS A 58 13.37 -6.71 5.66
CA HIS A 58 11.98 -7.00 5.31
C HIS A 58 11.54 -6.22 4.07
N HIS A 59 11.63 -4.88 4.09
CA HIS A 59 11.23 -4.08 2.93
C HIS A 59 12.09 -4.38 1.68
N GLN A 60 13.40 -4.55 1.84
CA GLN A 60 14.29 -4.95 0.73
C GLN A 60 13.89 -6.29 0.10
N THR A 61 13.43 -7.25 0.90
CA THR A 61 12.97 -8.54 0.40
C THR A 61 11.69 -8.38 -0.43
N TYR A 62 10.74 -7.55 0.02
CA TYR A 62 9.54 -7.24 -0.77
C TYR A 62 9.90 -6.60 -2.11
N VAL A 63 10.79 -5.61 -2.13
CA VAL A 63 11.24 -4.96 -3.37
C VAL A 63 11.89 -5.98 -4.33
N THR A 64 12.83 -6.78 -3.84
CA THR A 64 13.54 -7.78 -4.64
C THR A 64 12.58 -8.80 -5.26
N ASN A 65 11.66 -9.33 -4.45
CA ASN A 65 10.72 -10.35 -4.92
C ASN A 65 9.61 -9.76 -5.79
N TYR A 66 9.23 -8.50 -5.57
CA TYR A 66 8.27 -7.82 -6.42
C TYR A 66 8.85 -7.61 -7.83
N ASN A 67 10.09 -7.14 -7.94
CA ASN A 67 10.79 -7.03 -9.23
C ASN A 67 10.81 -8.36 -10.00
N LYS A 68 11.18 -9.45 -9.32
CA LYS A 68 11.17 -10.80 -9.92
C LYS A 68 9.77 -11.20 -10.41
N ALA A 69 8.74 -10.94 -9.61
CA ALA A 69 7.36 -11.28 -9.96
C ALA A 69 6.86 -10.47 -11.17
N VAL A 70 7.22 -9.19 -11.26
CA VAL A 70 6.87 -8.31 -12.40
C VAL A 70 7.57 -8.78 -13.69
N GLU A 71 8.85 -9.15 -13.62
CA GLU A 71 9.59 -9.72 -14.76
C GLU A 71 8.95 -11.03 -15.26
N GLN A 72 8.61 -11.94 -14.34
CA GLN A 72 7.91 -13.18 -14.68
C GLN A 72 6.52 -12.91 -15.26
N LEU A 73 5.79 -11.94 -14.73
CA LEU A 73 4.47 -11.55 -15.22
C LEU A 73 4.55 -11.02 -16.65
N HIS A 74 5.54 -10.16 -16.93
CA HIS A 74 5.78 -9.64 -18.27
C HIS A 74 6.02 -10.77 -19.27
N HIS A 75 6.92 -11.70 -18.97
CA HIS A 75 7.18 -12.85 -19.84
C HIS A 75 5.95 -13.77 -20.02
N ALA A 76 5.15 -13.96 -18.99
CA ALA A 76 3.90 -14.71 -19.09
C ALA A 76 2.90 -14.02 -20.03
N MET A 77 2.78 -12.69 -19.94
CA MET A 77 1.94 -11.89 -20.83
C MET A 77 2.41 -11.92 -22.29
N GLU A 78 3.73 -11.79 -22.53
CA GLU A 78 4.31 -11.89 -23.89
C GLU A 78 4.04 -13.24 -24.55
N LYS A 79 4.03 -14.32 -23.76
CA LYS A 79 3.75 -15.69 -24.23
C LYS A 79 2.26 -16.01 -24.32
N GLY A 80 1.37 -15.14 -23.83
CA GLY A 80 -0.06 -15.43 -23.71
C GLY A 80 -0.39 -16.53 -22.69
N ASP A 81 0.49 -16.80 -21.71
CA ASP A 81 0.30 -17.83 -20.69
C ASP A 81 -0.60 -17.30 -19.55
N SER A 82 -1.91 -17.37 -19.77
CA SER A 82 -2.91 -16.95 -18.78
C SER A 82 -2.81 -17.70 -17.44
N SER A 83 -2.37 -18.97 -17.45
CA SER A 83 -2.21 -19.76 -16.23
C SER A 83 -1.08 -19.20 -15.36
N ALA A 84 0.07 -18.90 -15.96
CA ALA A 84 1.17 -18.26 -15.26
C ALA A 84 0.79 -16.86 -14.76
N VAL A 85 0.10 -16.06 -15.58
CA VAL A 85 -0.40 -14.72 -15.19
C VAL A 85 -1.25 -14.79 -13.92
N VAL A 86 -2.20 -15.74 -13.86
CA VAL A 86 -3.08 -15.91 -12.70
C VAL A 86 -2.30 -16.39 -11.47
N LYS A 87 -1.40 -17.37 -11.63
CA LYS A 87 -0.58 -17.90 -10.52
C LYS A 87 0.31 -16.83 -9.89
N LEU A 88 0.83 -15.90 -10.68
CA LEU A 88 1.73 -14.84 -10.21
C LEU A 88 1.02 -13.77 -9.36
N GLN A 89 -0.32 -13.66 -9.43
CA GLN A 89 -1.05 -12.62 -8.70
C GLN A 89 -0.83 -12.67 -7.19
N SER A 90 -0.64 -13.86 -6.62
CA SER A 90 -0.33 -14.00 -5.19
C SER A 90 1.01 -13.34 -4.82
N ALA A 91 2.07 -13.60 -5.60
CA ALA A 91 3.39 -13.03 -5.39
C ALA A 91 3.41 -11.51 -5.66
N ILE A 92 2.68 -11.07 -6.69
CA ILE A 92 2.52 -9.64 -7.01
C ILE A 92 1.81 -8.92 -5.85
N LYS A 93 0.68 -9.45 -5.37
CA LYS A 93 -0.07 -8.84 -4.28
C LYS A 93 0.76 -8.79 -3.00
N PHE A 94 1.40 -9.89 -2.63
CA PHE A 94 2.16 -9.97 -1.37
C PHE A 94 3.41 -9.08 -1.38
N ASN A 95 4.24 -9.13 -2.42
CA ASN A 95 5.49 -8.38 -2.45
C ASN A 95 5.28 -6.93 -2.90
N GLY A 96 4.40 -6.70 -3.87
CA GLY A 96 4.02 -5.34 -4.31
C GLY A 96 3.27 -4.60 -3.21
N GLY A 97 2.32 -5.28 -2.55
CA GLY A 97 1.64 -4.74 -1.37
C GLY A 97 2.62 -4.46 -0.22
N GLY A 98 3.57 -5.37 0.02
CA GLY A 98 4.63 -5.14 1.00
C GLY A 98 5.46 -3.90 0.70
N HIS A 99 5.87 -3.71 -0.56
CA HIS A 99 6.58 -2.50 -0.98
C HIS A 99 5.74 -1.22 -0.79
N VAL A 100 4.47 -1.25 -1.18
CA VAL A 100 3.54 -0.12 -1.01
C VAL A 100 3.39 0.24 0.47
N ASN A 101 3.06 -0.74 1.30
CA ASN A 101 2.76 -0.53 2.71
C ASN A 101 3.96 0.06 3.46
N HIS A 102 5.16 -0.50 3.27
CA HIS A 102 6.35 -0.01 3.95
C HIS A 102 6.80 1.35 3.42
N SER A 103 6.68 1.60 2.11
CA SER A 103 7.01 2.92 1.54
C SER A 103 6.12 4.04 2.08
N ILE A 104 4.87 3.73 2.43
CA ILE A 104 3.98 4.65 3.16
C ILE A 104 4.41 4.73 4.63
N PHE A 105 4.67 3.59 5.27
CA PHE A 105 5.03 3.50 6.68
C PHE A 105 6.22 4.40 7.04
N TRP A 106 7.28 4.41 6.23
CA TRP A 106 8.46 5.26 6.48
C TRP A 106 8.17 6.75 6.39
N LYS A 107 7.21 7.16 5.55
CA LYS A 107 6.85 8.58 5.37
C LYS A 107 5.88 9.06 6.45
N ASN A 108 5.03 8.16 6.92
CA ASN A 108 4.02 8.44 7.93
C ASN A 108 4.55 8.38 9.36
N LEU A 109 5.87 8.18 9.53
CA LEU A 109 6.59 8.31 10.80
C LEU A 109 7.55 9.50 10.74
N SER A 110 7.87 10.08 11.89
CA SER A 110 8.82 11.18 12.02
C SER A 110 9.40 11.23 13.43
N PRO A 111 10.68 11.64 13.60
CA PRO A 111 11.26 11.89 14.91
C PRO A 111 10.47 12.93 15.70
N VAL A 112 10.43 12.80 17.04
CA VAL A 112 9.76 13.79 17.90
C VAL A 112 10.34 15.20 17.71
N SER A 113 11.65 15.32 17.49
CA SER A 113 12.32 16.59 17.18
C SER A 113 11.88 17.22 15.85
N GLU A 114 11.26 16.44 14.97
CA GLU A 114 10.74 16.85 13.67
C GLU A 114 9.21 16.82 13.63
N ARG A 115 8.57 17.00 14.80
CA ARG A 115 7.11 17.09 14.97
C ARG A 115 6.39 15.74 14.86
N GLY A 116 7.11 14.63 14.98
CA GLY A 116 6.52 13.31 15.21
C GLY A 116 5.61 13.32 16.44
N GLY A 117 4.41 12.79 16.28
CA GLY A 117 3.39 12.73 17.32
C GLY A 117 2.64 14.04 17.60
N GLU A 118 3.00 15.16 16.95
CA GLU A 118 2.20 16.38 17.03
C GLU A 118 0.85 16.19 16.36
N SER A 119 -0.24 16.55 17.05
CA SER A 119 -1.61 16.40 16.55
C SER A 119 -1.83 17.06 15.18
N PRO A 120 -2.67 16.47 14.31
CA PRO A 120 -3.02 17.09 13.03
C PRO A 120 -3.79 18.39 13.27
N HIS A 121 -3.55 19.36 12.38
CA HIS A 121 -4.26 20.64 12.35
C HIS A 121 -4.87 20.86 10.95
N GLY A 122 -5.61 21.96 10.78
CA GLY A 122 -6.22 22.29 9.49
C GLY A 122 -7.34 21.33 9.09
N ASN A 123 -7.52 21.12 7.78
CA ASN A 123 -8.64 20.36 7.23
C ASN A 123 -8.70 18.94 7.77
N LEU A 124 -7.56 18.25 7.85
CA LEU A 124 -7.52 16.88 8.37
C LEU A 124 -7.92 16.83 9.84
N GLY A 125 -7.44 17.76 10.67
CA GLY A 125 -7.81 17.83 12.09
C GLY A 125 -9.33 17.97 12.28
N TRP A 126 -9.95 18.91 11.54
CA TRP A 126 -11.40 19.12 11.58
C TRP A 126 -12.18 17.90 11.08
N ALA A 127 -11.72 17.26 10.00
CA ALA A 127 -12.36 16.05 9.49
C ALA A 127 -12.28 14.89 10.49
N ILE A 128 -11.17 14.76 11.22
CA ILE A 128 -11.04 13.77 12.31
C ILE A 128 -12.05 14.05 13.41
N ASP A 129 -12.16 15.29 13.88
CA ASP A 129 -13.13 15.66 14.91
C ASP A 129 -14.57 15.42 14.46
N GLU A 130 -14.90 15.69 13.19
CA GLU A 130 -16.23 15.43 12.63
C GLU A 130 -16.56 13.92 12.55
N HIS A 131 -15.61 13.09 12.10
CA HIS A 131 -15.86 11.67 11.81
C HIS A 131 -15.69 10.76 13.03
N PHE A 132 -14.79 11.11 13.95
CA PHE A 132 -14.44 10.29 15.10
C PHE A 132 -14.74 10.97 16.43
N GLY A 133 -15.13 12.25 16.44
CA GLY A 133 -15.40 13.04 17.64
C GLY A 133 -14.14 13.67 18.24
N SER A 134 -13.00 13.00 18.17
CA SER A 134 -11.69 13.53 18.56
C SER A 134 -10.53 12.69 18.01
N LEU A 135 -9.32 13.26 18.02
CA LEU A 135 -8.09 12.52 17.74
C LEU A 135 -7.90 11.32 18.68
N ASP A 136 -8.19 11.49 19.97
CA ASP A 136 -8.06 10.42 20.96
C ASP A 136 -8.98 9.23 20.65
N ALA A 137 -10.21 9.51 20.19
CA ALA A 137 -11.15 8.48 19.77
C ALA A 137 -10.67 7.72 18.53
N LEU A 138 -10.06 8.43 17.55
CA LEU A 138 -9.41 7.80 16.40
C LEU A 138 -8.24 6.89 16.83
N ILE A 139 -7.34 7.41 17.67
CA ILE A 139 -6.20 6.67 18.21
C ILE A 139 -6.66 5.41 18.96
N GLN A 140 -7.70 5.53 19.79
CA GLN A 140 -8.28 4.41 20.52
C GLN A 140 -8.86 3.37 19.55
N LYS A 141 -9.61 3.81 18.53
CA LYS A 141 -10.17 2.91 17.52
C LYS A 141 -9.05 2.15 16.80
N MET A 142 -8.08 2.84 16.22
CA MET A 142 -6.97 2.19 15.50
C MET A 142 -6.17 1.24 16.39
N SER A 143 -5.88 1.64 17.63
CA SER A 143 -5.16 0.77 18.58
C SER A 143 -5.96 -0.48 18.94
N THR A 144 -7.29 -0.37 19.05
CA THR A 144 -8.18 -1.51 19.30
C THR A 144 -8.20 -2.47 18.12
N GLU A 145 -8.37 -1.96 16.90
CA GLU A 145 -8.37 -2.78 15.67
C GLU A 145 -7.00 -3.48 15.47
N GLY A 146 -5.89 -2.81 15.76
CA GLY A 146 -4.55 -3.38 15.66
C GLY A 146 -4.24 -4.46 16.69
N ALA A 147 -4.71 -4.27 17.92
CA ALA A 147 -4.60 -5.28 18.96
C ALA A 147 -5.45 -6.52 18.65
N ALA A 148 -6.63 -6.33 18.04
CA ALA A 148 -7.56 -7.41 17.70
C ALA A 148 -7.18 -8.20 16.44
N LEU A 149 -6.27 -7.67 15.59
CA LEU A 149 -5.87 -8.31 14.34
C LEU A 149 -5.21 -9.67 14.60
N GLN A 150 -5.79 -10.74 14.06
CA GLN A 150 -5.25 -12.08 14.23
C GLN A 150 -4.11 -12.35 13.23
N GLY A 151 -2.94 -12.72 13.76
CA GLY A 151 -1.75 -12.94 12.95
C GLY A 151 -1.12 -11.63 12.49
N SER A 152 -0.71 -11.62 11.22
CA SER A 152 0.05 -10.55 10.57
C SER A 152 -0.84 -9.62 9.76
N GLY A 153 -0.60 -8.32 9.83
CA GLY A 153 -1.36 -7.35 9.06
C GLY A 153 -1.05 -5.90 9.38
N TRP A 154 -1.96 -5.03 8.93
CA TRP A 154 -1.85 -3.59 9.03
C TRP A 154 -3.16 -2.97 9.51
N VAL A 155 -3.05 -1.88 10.26
CA VAL A 155 -4.17 -0.98 10.56
C VAL A 155 -3.98 0.30 9.77
N TRP A 156 -5.04 0.78 9.13
CA TRP A 156 -5.01 1.96 8.28
C TRP A 156 -5.99 3.00 8.78
N PHE A 157 -5.55 4.25 8.70
CA PHE A 157 -6.42 5.41 8.63
C PHE A 157 -6.39 5.92 7.19
N GLY A 158 -7.55 5.99 6.55
CA GLY A 158 -7.63 6.28 5.14
C GLY A 158 -8.74 7.26 4.79
N LEU A 159 -8.65 7.81 3.58
CA LEU A 159 -9.69 8.60 2.94
C LEU A 159 -10.36 7.75 1.86
N ASP A 160 -11.67 7.58 1.95
CA ASP A 160 -12.47 7.14 0.82
C ASP A 160 -12.67 8.30 -0.16
N LYS A 161 -12.12 8.18 -1.37
CA LYS A 161 -12.19 9.25 -2.37
C LYS A 161 -13.58 9.46 -2.94
N GLU A 162 -14.43 8.45 -2.94
CA GLU A 162 -15.77 8.54 -3.51
C GLU A 162 -16.72 9.21 -2.52
N SER A 163 -16.74 8.73 -1.27
CA SER A 163 -17.61 9.30 -0.24
C SER A 163 -17.01 10.53 0.46
N LYS A 164 -15.71 10.81 0.23
CA LYS A 164 -14.92 11.85 0.90
C LYS A 164 -14.88 11.69 2.43
N LYS A 165 -15.07 10.46 2.92
CA LYS A 165 -15.09 10.13 4.34
C LYS A 165 -13.78 9.51 4.80
N LEU A 166 -13.44 9.81 6.06
CA LEU A 166 -12.35 9.13 6.74
C LEU A 166 -12.80 7.75 7.25
N VAL A 167 -11.91 6.76 7.13
CA VAL A 167 -12.16 5.37 7.53
C VAL A 167 -11.00 4.80 8.32
N VAL A 168 -11.30 3.81 9.16
CA VAL A 168 -10.31 2.93 9.79
C VAL A 168 -10.56 1.52 9.31
N GLU A 169 -9.55 0.89 8.74
CA GLU A 169 -9.63 -0.44 8.14
C GLU A 169 -8.42 -1.29 8.55
N THR A 170 -8.57 -2.61 8.45
CA THR A 170 -7.46 -3.54 8.60
C THR A 170 -7.25 -4.34 7.32
N THR A 171 -6.00 -4.66 7.03
CA THR A 171 -5.66 -5.58 5.96
C THR A 171 -4.78 -6.71 6.48
N ALA A 172 -5.02 -7.92 5.95
CA ALA A 172 -4.24 -9.08 6.32
C ALA A 172 -2.92 -9.11 5.57
N ASN A 173 -1.89 -9.64 6.21
CA ASN A 173 -0.56 -9.82 5.64
C ASN A 173 0.00 -8.51 5.03
N GLN A 174 0.25 -8.51 3.73
CA GLN A 174 0.77 -7.35 2.98
C GLN A 174 -0.25 -6.80 2.00
N ASP A 175 -1.53 -7.15 2.13
CA ASP A 175 -2.57 -6.56 1.29
C ASP A 175 -2.61 -5.04 1.54
N PRO A 176 -2.45 -4.18 0.51
CA PRO A 176 -2.49 -2.74 0.70
C PRO A 176 -3.93 -2.26 0.85
N LEU A 177 -4.14 -1.10 1.48
CA LEU A 177 -5.47 -0.56 1.76
C LEU A 177 -6.36 -0.45 0.51
N VAL A 178 -5.79 -0.16 -0.66
CA VAL A 178 -6.51 -0.06 -1.94
C VAL A 178 -7.22 -1.37 -2.35
N THR A 179 -6.87 -2.51 -1.75
CA THR A 179 -7.60 -3.77 -1.95
C THR A 179 -8.97 -3.78 -1.30
N LYS A 180 -9.26 -2.85 -0.37
CA LYS A 180 -10.56 -2.68 0.30
C LYS A 180 -11.51 -1.73 -0.42
N GLY A 181 -11.05 -1.06 -1.49
CA GLY A 181 -11.85 -0.09 -2.23
C GLY A 181 -11.02 1.10 -2.72
N PRO A 182 -11.66 2.18 -3.18
CA PRO A 182 -11.01 3.41 -3.68
C PRO A 182 -10.42 4.27 -2.55
N LEU A 183 -9.76 3.62 -1.59
CA LEU A 183 -9.23 4.19 -0.37
C LEU A 183 -7.79 4.66 -0.57
N VAL A 184 -7.49 5.85 -0.06
CA VAL A 184 -6.13 6.40 0.02
C VAL A 184 -5.62 6.25 1.46
N PRO A 185 -4.47 5.59 1.68
CA PRO A 185 -3.88 5.49 3.00
C PRO A 185 -3.30 6.84 3.43
N LEU A 186 -3.75 7.35 4.58
CA LEU A 186 -3.21 8.55 5.23
C LEU A 186 -2.15 8.18 6.27
N LEU A 187 -2.47 7.19 7.11
CA LEU A 187 -1.54 6.54 8.03
C LEU A 187 -1.72 5.02 7.97
N GLY A 188 -0.63 4.29 8.23
CA GLY A 188 -0.59 2.85 8.36
C GLY A 188 0.30 2.43 9.53
N ILE A 189 -0.15 1.44 10.30
CA ILE A 189 0.61 0.84 11.40
C ILE A 189 0.86 -0.63 11.08
N ASP A 190 2.13 -1.02 11.01
CA ASP A 190 2.54 -2.42 10.84
C ASP A 190 2.35 -3.18 12.17
N VAL A 191 1.46 -4.18 12.18
CA VAL A 191 1.27 -5.05 13.35
C VAL A 191 1.78 -6.47 13.13
N TRP A 192 2.65 -6.67 12.14
CA TRP A 192 3.49 -7.86 12.08
C TRP A 192 4.47 -7.88 13.25
N GLU A 193 4.76 -9.07 13.78
CA GLU A 193 5.66 -9.21 14.94
C GLU A 193 7.06 -8.62 14.67
N HIS A 194 7.57 -8.68 13.43
CA HIS A 194 8.88 -8.08 13.10
C HIS A 194 8.94 -6.57 13.38
N ALA A 195 7.80 -5.87 13.41
CA ALA A 195 7.74 -4.42 13.63
C ALA A 195 7.89 -4.03 15.10
N TYR A 196 7.78 -4.97 16.04
CA TYR A 196 7.78 -4.65 17.47
C TYR A 196 8.45 -5.68 18.38
N TYR A 197 8.61 -6.94 17.97
CA TYR A 197 8.93 -8.05 18.87
C TYR A 197 10.30 -7.92 19.54
N LEU A 198 11.29 -7.32 18.87
CA LEU A 198 12.62 -7.14 19.47
C LEU A 198 12.58 -6.22 20.71
N GLN A 199 11.66 -5.25 20.74
CA GLN A 199 11.51 -4.28 21.82
C GLN A 199 10.35 -4.60 22.77
N TYR A 200 9.18 -4.96 22.24
CA TYR A 200 7.92 -5.13 22.99
C TYR A 200 7.51 -6.60 23.19
N LYS A 201 8.23 -7.56 22.59
CA LYS A 201 7.92 -9.00 22.66
C LYS A 201 6.47 -9.25 22.25
N ASN A 202 5.71 -10.01 23.04
CA ASN A 202 4.30 -10.30 22.80
C ASN A 202 3.35 -9.13 23.13
N ALA A 203 3.84 -8.04 23.74
CA ALA A 203 3.03 -6.91 24.17
C ALA A 203 2.75 -5.94 23.01
N ARG A 204 2.04 -6.41 21.97
CA ARG A 204 1.56 -5.55 20.87
C ARG A 204 0.83 -4.29 21.35
N PRO A 205 -0.01 -4.33 22.42
CA PRO A 205 -0.64 -3.11 22.93
C PRO A 205 0.36 -2.03 23.40
N ASP A 206 1.53 -2.41 23.93
CA ASP A 206 2.54 -1.45 24.36
C ASP A 206 3.23 -0.78 23.16
N TYR A 207 3.45 -1.52 22.08
CA TYR A 207 3.90 -0.96 20.80
C TYR A 207 2.87 0.04 20.25
N LEU A 208 1.59 -0.37 20.18
CA LEU A 208 0.50 0.46 19.69
C LEU A 208 0.27 1.71 20.57
N LYS A 209 0.59 1.65 21.86
CA LYS A 209 0.57 2.83 22.73
C LYS A 209 1.71 3.81 22.42
N ASN A 210 2.89 3.32 22.06
CA ASN A 210 4.08 4.16 21.88
C ASN A 210 4.25 4.72 20.47
N ILE A 211 3.80 4.01 19.43
CA ILE A 211 3.98 4.45 18.03
C ILE A 211 3.38 5.82 17.73
N TRP A 212 2.29 6.19 18.42
CA TRP A 212 1.65 7.50 18.25
C TRP A 212 2.56 8.69 18.55
N LYS A 213 3.61 8.50 19.36
CA LYS A 213 4.61 9.54 19.67
C LYS A 213 5.47 9.93 18.47
N VAL A 214 5.53 9.10 17.44
CA VAL A 214 6.35 9.31 16.25
C VAL A 214 5.51 9.32 14.97
N MET A 215 4.19 9.46 15.09
CA MET A 215 3.30 9.50 13.93
C MET A 215 3.42 10.85 13.21
N ASN A 216 3.65 10.83 11.90
CA ASN A 216 3.79 12.03 11.09
C ASN A 216 2.44 12.50 10.56
N TRP A 217 1.72 13.27 11.38
CA TRP A 217 0.43 13.86 11.01
C TRP A 217 0.56 14.92 9.92
N LYS A 218 1.73 15.52 9.73
CA LYS A 218 2.00 16.43 8.61
C LYS A 218 1.90 15.71 7.27
N TYR A 219 2.54 14.54 7.14
CA TYR A 219 2.41 13.69 5.95
C TYR A 219 0.94 13.33 5.68
N ALA A 220 0.20 12.90 6.71
CA ALA A 220 -1.22 12.57 6.57
C ALA A 220 -2.05 13.77 6.08
N GLY A 221 -1.80 14.96 6.63
CA GLY A 221 -2.45 16.20 6.21
C GLY A 221 -2.17 16.55 4.74
N GLU A 222 -0.91 16.45 4.32
CA GLU A 222 -0.52 16.71 2.92
C GLU A 222 -1.18 15.75 1.93
N VAL A 223 -1.27 14.45 2.28
CA VAL A 223 -1.97 13.46 1.45
C VAL A 223 -3.48 13.73 1.44
N TYR A 224 -4.05 14.05 2.59
CA TYR A 224 -5.47 14.38 2.70
C TYR A 224 -5.83 15.59 1.83
N ASP A 225 -5.13 16.72 1.97
CA ASP A 225 -5.44 17.93 1.20
C ASP A 225 -5.33 17.71 -0.32
N LYS A 226 -4.35 16.91 -0.75
CA LYS A 226 -4.14 16.58 -2.17
C LYS A 226 -5.25 15.73 -2.77
N GLU A 227 -5.79 14.77 -2.03
CA GLU A 227 -6.75 13.77 -2.55
C GLU A 227 -8.20 14.09 -2.17
N HIS A 228 -8.40 14.94 -1.18
CA HIS A 228 -9.71 15.45 -0.77
C HIS A 228 -10.21 16.58 -1.68
N SER A 229 -9.29 17.32 -2.32
CA SER A 229 -9.59 18.33 -3.35
C SER A 229 -10.41 17.78 -4.54
#